data_AF-A0A9E1RTJ5-F1
#
_entry.id   AF-A0A9E1RTJ5-F1
#
_cell.length_a   1.000
_cell.length_b   1.000
_cell.length_c   1.000
_cell.angle_alpha   90.00
_cell.angle_beta   90.00
_cell.angle_gamma   90.00
#
_symmetry.space_group_name_H-M   'P 1'
#
loop_
_entity.id
_entity.type
_entity.pdbx_description
1 polymer ?
#
loop_
_entity_poly.entity_id
_entity_poly.type
_entity_poly.pdbx_seq_one_letter_code
_entity_poly.pdbx_strand_id
1 'polypeptide(L)'
;METSTPIELMKMRAADARMIVMSFTISHVGLALVLGLGGAGLDDSGVQLALATWIVLGSLWCIAFLDDAMQDLMAASSDITGFAESAMGKRMEKAPIVVFRIVNVAVTSLIVIAELLAIY
;
A
#
# COMPACT_ATOMS: atom_id res chain seq x y z
N MET A 1 27.81 3.20 15.26
CA MET A 1 26.40 2.97 14.89
C MET A 1 26.09 1.54 15.29
N GLU A 2 25.20 1.33 16.26
CA GLU A 2 24.77 -0.02 16.63
C GLU A 2 24.03 -0.62 15.43
N THR A 3 24.49 -1.75 14.92
CA THR A 3 23.85 -2.43 13.78
C THR A 3 22.63 -3.18 14.29
N SER A 4 21.43 -2.74 13.90
CA SER A 4 20.17 -3.44 14.20
C SER A 4 20.22 -4.87 13.67
N THR A 5 19.67 -5.81 14.44
CA THR A 5 19.60 -7.22 14.01
C THR A 5 18.60 -7.38 12.86
N PRO A 6 18.74 -8.41 11.98
CA PRO A 6 17.77 -8.66 10.90
C PRO A 6 16.31 -8.76 11.38
N ILE A 7 16.11 -9.30 12.59
CA ILE A 7 14.78 -9.41 13.23
C ILE A 7 14.21 -8.02 13.58
N GLU A 8 15.03 -7.09 14.04
CA GLU A 8 14.59 -5.72 14.34
C GLU A 8 14.23 -4.95 13.07
N LEU A 9 15.04 -5.10 12.01
CA LEU A 9 14.74 -4.53 10.70
C LEU A 9 13.43 -5.09 10.14
N MET A 10 13.20 -6.40 10.23
CA MET A 10 11.91 -7.00 9.84
C MET A 10 10.73 -6.43 10.63
N LYS A 11 10.86 -6.25 11.94
CA LYS A 11 9.79 -5.66 12.76
C LYS A 11 9.46 -4.23 12.34
N MET A 12 10.49 -3.43 12.06
CA MET A 12 10.34 -2.05 11.58
C MET A 12 9.62 -2.00 10.24
N ARG A 13 10.10 -2.73 9.23
CA ARG A 13 9.51 -2.72 7.88
C ARG A 13 8.11 -3.35 7.85
N ALA A 14 7.83 -4.32 8.72
CA ALA A 14 6.48 -4.83 8.90
C ALA A 14 5.54 -3.77 9.52
N ALA A 15 6.04 -2.90 10.39
CA ALA A 15 5.27 -1.78 10.92
C ALA A 15 5.01 -0.74 9.83
N ASP A 16 6.01 -0.40 9.02
CA ASP A 16 5.86 0.52 7.88
C ASP A 16 4.81 0.03 6.88
N ALA A 17 4.85 -1.26 6.52
CA ALA A 17 3.86 -1.87 5.63
C ALA A 17 2.43 -1.74 6.19
N ARG A 18 2.23 -2.00 7.49
CA ARG A 18 0.92 -1.82 8.13
C ARG A 18 0.48 -0.36 8.16
N MET A 19 1.40 0.56 8.43
CA MET A 19 1.11 1.99 8.47
C MET A 19 0.71 2.54 7.11
N ILE A 20 1.38 2.11 6.03
CA ILE A 20 1.01 2.50 4.66
C ILE A 20 -0.40 2.00 4.31
N VAL A 21 -0.71 0.73 4.59
CA VAL A 21 -2.05 0.18 4.33
C VAL A 21 -3.14 0.91 5.12
N MET A 22 -2.90 1.21 6.41
CA MET A 22 -3.85 1.97 7.22
C MET A 22 -4.04 3.39 6.71
N SER A 23 -2.95 4.09 6.40
CA SER A 23 -2.99 5.48 5.92
C SER A 23 -3.70 5.57 4.57
N PHE A 24 -3.41 4.63 3.66
CA PHE A 24 -4.11 4.49 2.39
C PHE A 24 -5.62 4.30 2.61
N THR A 25 -6.01 3.35 3.47
CA THR A 25 -7.42 3.07 3.75
C THR A 25 -8.15 4.28 4.30
N ILE A 26 -7.55 4.99 5.26
CA ILE A 26 -8.16 6.18 5.87
C ILE A 26 -8.29 7.31 4.84
N SER A 27 -7.25 7.54 4.03
CA SER A 27 -7.28 8.56 2.98
C SER A 27 -8.38 8.29 1.95
N HIS A 28 -8.52 7.06 1.47
CA HIS A 28 -9.56 6.68 0.50
C HIS A 28 -10.97 6.71 1.10
N VAL A 29 -11.14 6.38 2.39
CA VAL A 29 -12.42 6.65 3.08
C VAL A 29 -12.73 8.14 3.11
N GLY A 30 -11.72 8.98 3.40
CA GLY A 30 -11.87 10.44 3.35
C GLY A 30 -12.25 10.96 1.97
N LEU A 31 -11.59 10.47 0.91
CA LEU A 31 -11.91 10.81 -0.48
C LEU A 31 -13.32 10.37 -0.85
N ALA A 32 -13.72 9.13 -0.52
CA ALA A 32 -15.07 8.65 -0.76
C ALA A 32 -16.15 9.50 -0.05
N LEU A 33 -15.88 9.99 1.16
CA LEU A 33 -16.78 10.93 1.85
C LEU A 33 -16.85 12.28 1.14
N VAL A 34 -15.72 12.82 0.66
CA VAL A 34 -15.71 14.06 -0.14
C VAL A 34 -16.52 13.88 -1.42
N LEU A 35 -16.38 12.76 -2.11
CA LEU A 35 -17.13 12.46 -3.33
C LEU A 35 -18.63 12.25 -3.05
N GLY A 36 -18.97 11.54 -1.98
CA GLY A 36 -20.37 11.27 -1.61
C GLY A 36 -21.12 12.48 -1.04
N LEU A 37 -20.41 13.45 -0.44
CA LEU A 37 -21.01 14.61 0.23
C LEU A 37 -20.75 15.95 -0.49
N GLY A 38 -19.89 15.97 -1.51
CA GLY A 38 -19.39 17.21 -2.12
C GLY A 38 -20.44 18.03 -2.88
N GLY A 39 -21.53 17.41 -3.34
CA GLY A 39 -22.65 18.09 -3.99
C GLY A 39 -22.20 19.03 -5.13
N ALA A 40 -22.78 20.23 -5.21
CA ALA A 40 -22.46 21.21 -6.26
C ALA A 40 -21.01 21.71 -6.25
N GLY A 41 -20.25 21.50 -5.15
CA GLY A 41 -18.83 21.82 -5.10
C GLY A 41 -17.96 20.90 -5.97
N LEU A 42 -18.46 19.72 -6.34
CA LEU A 42 -17.80 18.79 -7.25
C LEU A 42 -18.00 19.16 -8.72
N ASP A 43 -18.91 20.07 -9.06
CA ASP A 43 -19.13 20.48 -10.46
C ASP A 43 -18.01 21.42 -10.97
N ASP A 44 -17.16 21.93 -10.06
CA ASP A 44 -15.99 22.72 -10.42
C ASP A 44 -14.88 21.84 -11.00
N SER A 45 -14.49 22.12 -12.25
CA SER A 45 -13.49 21.32 -12.98
C SER A 45 -12.10 21.35 -12.33
N GLY A 46 -11.75 22.42 -11.61
CA GLY A 46 -10.52 22.52 -10.84
C GLY A 46 -10.53 21.58 -9.64
N VAL A 47 -11.65 21.50 -8.92
CA VAL A 47 -11.85 20.57 -7.80
C VAL A 47 -11.78 19.12 -8.28
N GLN A 48 -12.49 18.78 -9.36
CA GLN A 48 -12.45 17.42 -9.95
C GLN A 48 -11.02 17.01 -10.33
N LEU A 49 -10.29 17.91 -11.01
CA LEU A 49 -8.91 17.65 -11.42
C LEU A 49 -7.99 17.44 -10.21
N ALA A 50 -8.13 18.27 -9.16
CA ALA A 50 -7.32 18.15 -7.96
C ALA A 50 -7.58 16.82 -7.23
N LEU A 51 -8.85 16.41 -7.10
CA LEU A 51 -9.23 15.14 -6.49
C LEU A 51 -8.72 13.96 -7.31
N ALA A 52 -8.98 13.93 -8.62
CA ALA A 52 -8.51 12.87 -9.51
C ALA A 52 -6.98 12.73 -9.47
N THR A 53 -6.26 13.85 -9.45
CA THR A 53 -4.80 13.86 -9.35
C THR A 53 -4.32 13.20 -8.06
N TRP A 54 -4.92 13.54 -6.91
CA TRP A 54 -4.50 12.97 -5.62
C TRP A 54 -4.94 11.52 -5.42
N ILE A 55 -6.12 11.15 -5.92
CA ILE A 55 -6.57 9.75 -5.96
C ILE A 55 -5.52 8.90 -6.71
N VAL A 56 -5.08 9.34 -7.88
CA VAL A 56 -4.13 8.58 -8.71
C VAL A 56 -2.72 8.64 -8.14
N LEU A 57 -2.15 9.82 -7.94
CA LEU A 57 -0.76 9.97 -7.52
C LEU A 57 -0.52 9.47 -6.09
N GLY A 58 -1.47 9.74 -5.17
CA GLY A 58 -1.42 9.21 -3.81
C GLY A 58 -1.44 7.68 -3.78
N SER A 59 -2.29 7.07 -4.61
CA SER A 59 -2.35 5.61 -4.75
C SER A 59 -1.05 5.02 -5.31
N LEU A 60 -0.48 5.62 -6.36
CA LEU A 60 0.80 5.18 -6.92
C LEU A 60 1.93 5.28 -5.89
N TRP A 61 1.94 6.36 -5.10
CA TRP A 61 2.89 6.53 -4.01
C TRP A 61 2.76 5.42 -2.95
N CYS A 62 1.54 5.11 -2.52
CA CYS A 62 1.28 4.03 -1.57
C CYS A 62 1.69 2.65 -2.10
N ILE A 63 1.45 2.37 -3.40
CA ILE A 63 1.90 1.12 -4.04
C ILE A 63 3.43 1.00 -3.95
N ALA A 64 4.15 2.06 -4.31
CA ALA A 64 5.62 2.06 -4.33
C ALA A 64 6.21 1.83 -2.92
N PHE A 65 5.71 2.53 -1.90
CA PHE A 65 6.20 2.40 -0.54
C PHE A 65 5.86 1.06 0.10
N LEU A 66 4.67 0.50 -0.19
CA LEU A 66 4.33 -0.84 0.28
C LEU A 66 5.23 -1.89 -0.38
N ASP A 67 5.52 -1.75 -1.67
CA ASP A 67 6.41 -2.67 -2.38
C ASP A 67 7.84 -2.62 -1.83
N ASP A 68 8.36 -1.42 -1.59
CA ASP A 68 9.67 -1.19 -0.96
C ASP A 68 9.77 -1.85 0.42
N ALA A 69 8.77 -1.66 1.30
CA ALA A 69 8.72 -2.31 2.60
C ALA A 69 8.67 -3.83 2.51
N MET A 70 7.96 -4.37 1.52
CA MET A 70 7.88 -5.80 1.27
C MET A 70 9.20 -6.38 0.74
N GLN A 71 9.91 -5.65 -0.13
CA GLN A 71 11.23 -6.06 -0.60
C GLN A 71 12.23 -6.16 0.56
N ASP A 72 12.25 -5.17 1.45
CA ASP A 72 13.12 -5.18 2.62
C ASP A 72 12.78 -6.30 3.61
N LEU A 73 11.49 -6.61 3.79
CA LEU A 73 11.07 -7.76 4.59
C LEU A 73 11.61 -9.09 4.04
N MET A 74 11.57 -9.25 2.72
CA MET A 74 12.10 -10.45 2.06
C MET A 74 13.62 -10.51 2.18
N ALA A 75 14.33 -9.40 1.98
CA ALA A 75 15.77 -9.33 2.11
C ALA A 75 16.22 -9.64 3.55
N ALA A 76 15.62 -9.00 4.55
CA ALA A 76 15.95 -9.24 5.94
C ALA A 76 15.62 -10.68 6.38
N SER A 77 14.63 -11.33 5.76
CA SER A 77 14.32 -12.74 6.02
C SER A 77 15.40 -13.70 5.52
N SER A 78 16.09 -13.37 4.42
CA SER A 78 17.21 -14.19 3.92
C SER A 78 18.45 -14.13 4.80
N ASP A 79 18.57 -13.10 5.64
CA ASP A 79 19.67 -12.95 6.60
C ASP A 79 19.44 -13.75 7.91
N ILE A 80 18.28 -14.40 8.06
CA ILE A 80 17.94 -15.19 9.26
C ILE A 80 18.21 -16.68 9.02
N THR A 81 19.20 -17.22 9.74
CA THR A 81 19.52 -18.66 9.72
C THR A 81 18.33 -19.52 10.15
N GLY A 82 17.96 -20.50 9.33
CA GLY A 82 16.85 -21.42 9.62
C GLY A 82 15.44 -20.89 9.28
N PHE A 83 15.34 -19.69 8.68
CA PHE A 83 14.05 -19.08 8.38
C PHE A 83 13.25 -19.88 7.32
N ALA A 84 13.93 -20.39 6.29
CA ALA A 84 13.29 -21.13 5.20
C ALA A 84 12.59 -22.41 5.68
N GLU A 85 13.16 -23.10 6.66
CA GLU A 85 12.65 -24.35 7.24
C GLU A 85 11.47 -24.12 8.20
N SER A 86 11.34 -22.89 8.71
CA SER A 86 10.27 -22.49 9.61
C SER A 86 8.89 -22.54 8.93
N ALA A 87 7.83 -22.59 9.74
CA ALA A 87 6.46 -22.52 9.23
C ALA A 87 6.18 -21.21 8.47
N MET A 88 6.83 -20.11 8.86
CA MET A 88 6.70 -18.81 8.21
C MET A 88 7.41 -18.79 6.85
N GLY A 89 8.63 -19.33 6.77
CA GLY A 89 9.37 -19.47 5.51
C GLY A 89 8.60 -20.30 4.48
N LYS A 90 8.08 -21.46 4.89
CA LYS A 90 7.23 -22.32 4.04
C LYS A 90 5.93 -21.64 3.58
N ARG A 91 5.37 -20.73 4.38
CA ARG A 91 4.20 -19.92 3.98
C ARG A 91 4.61 -18.88 2.94
N MET A 92 5.74 -18.22 3.14
CA MET A 92 6.26 -17.18 2.26
C MET A 92 6.62 -17.73 0.87
N GLU A 93 7.15 -18.96 0.80
CA GLU A 93 7.38 -19.67 -0.46
C GLU A 93 6.08 -19.89 -1.25
N LYS A 94 4.98 -20.21 -0.57
CA LYS A 94 3.65 -20.37 -1.20
C LYS A 94 3.02 -19.06 -1.64
N ALA A 95 3.44 -17.94 -1.06
CA ALA A 95 2.91 -16.61 -1.33
C ALA A 95 4.05 -15.69 -1.78
N PRO A 96 4.60 -15.89 -2.98
CA PRO A 96 5.75 -15.13 -3.47
C PRO A 96 5.41 -13.65 -3.60
N ILE A 97 6.42 -12.78 -3.42
CA ILE A 97 6.27 -11.31 -3.48
C ILE A 97 5.58 -10.83 -4.77
N VAL A 98 5.76 -11.54 -5.89
CA VAL A 98 5.10 -11.23 -7.16
C VAL A 98 3.57 -11.31 -7.06
N VAL A 99 3.04 -12.29 -6.33
CA VAL A 99 1.59 -12.41 -6.13
C VAL A 99 1.07 -11.24 -5.30
N PHE A 100 1.80 -10.86 -4.24
CA PHE A 100 1.47 -9.68 -3.44
C PHE A 100 1.47 -8.39 -4.28
N ARG A 101 2.47 -8.21 -5.15
CA ARG A 101 2.54 -7.06 -6.08
C ARG A 101 1.32 -6.98 -6.98
N ILE A 102 0.94 -8.09 -7.60
CA ILE A 102 -0.22 -8.15 -8.51
C ILE A 102 -1.50 -7.81 -7.74
N VAL A 103 -1.70 -8.42 -6.57
CA VAL A 103 -2.89 -8.15 -5.74
C VAL A 103 -2.93 -6.69 -5.28
N ASN A 104 -1.80 -6.14 -4.85
CA ASN A 104 -1.69 -4.75 -4.42
C ASN A 104 -2.08 -3.77 -5.56
N VAL A 105 -1.51 -3.96 -6.74
CA VAL A 105 -1.86 -3.13 -7.91
C VAL A 105 -3.32 -3.31 -8.29
N ALA A 106 -3.83 -4.55 -8.30
CA ALA A 106 -5.21 -4.83 -8.68
C ALA A 106 -6.23 -4.19 -7.72
N VAL A 107 -6.08 -4.39 -6.42
CA VAL A 107 -6.98 -3.81 -5.40
C VAL A 107 -6.94 -2.30 -5.43
N THR A 108 -5.74 -1.71 -5.45
CA THR A 108 -5.60 -0.24 -5.52
C THR A 108 -6.20 0.32 -6.80
N SER A 109 -6.01 -0.34 -7.95
CA SER A 109 -6.60 0.09 -9.22
C SER A 109 -8.13 0.06 -9.19
N LEU A 110 -8.72 -0.97 -8.57
CA LEU A 110 -10.18 -1.05 -8.42
C LEU A 110 -10.74 0.10 -7.58
N ILE A 111 -10.04 0.47 -6.51
CA ILE A 111 -10.43 1.61 -5.65
C ILE A 111 -10.33 2.92 -6.43
N VAL A 112 -9.18 3.17 -7.08
CA VAL A 112 -8.96 4.36 -7.90
C VAL A 112 -10.00 4.49 -9.00
N ILE A 113 -10.30 3.39 -9.73
CA ILE A 113 -11.31 3.40 -10.78
C ILE A 113 -12.69 3.75 -10.21
N ALA A 114 -13.08 3.15 -9.07
CA ALA A 114 -14.36 3.46 -8.44
C ALA A 114 -14.49 4.93 -8.04
N GLU A 115 -13.42 5.52 -7.49
CA GLU A 115 -13.42 6.94 -7.10
C GLU A 115 -13.39 7.87 -8.32
N LEU A 116 -12.64 7.56 -9.36
CA LEU A 116 -12.65 8.33 -10.60
C LEU A 116 -14.02 8.29 -11.30
N LEU A 117 -14.70 7.15 -11.28
CA LEU A 117 -16.07 7.01 -11.76
C LEU A 117 -17.10 7.74 -10.90
N ALA A 118 -16.77 8.06 -9.65
CA ALA A 118 -17.63 8.87 -8.79
C ALA A 118 -17.41 10.38 -8.98
N ILE A 119 -16.32 10.79 -9.64
CA ILE A 119 -16.04 12.19 -9.98
C ILE A 119 -16.81 12.63 -11.24
N TYR A 120 -16.97 11.73 -12.23
CA TYR A 120 -17.51 12.03 -13.57
C TYR A 120 -18.79 11.25 -13.86
#